data_AF-A0A929ZV36-F1
#
_entry.id   AF-A0A929ZV36-F1
#
_cell.length_a   1.000
_cell.length_b   1.000
_cell.length_c   1.000
_cell.angle_alpha   90.00
_cell.angle_beta   90.00
_cell.angle_gamma   90.00
#
_symmetry.space_group_name_H-M   'P 1'
#
loop_
_entity.id
_entity.type
_entity.pdbx_description
1 polymer ?
#
loop_
_entity_poly.entity_id
_entity_poly.type
_entity_poly.pdbx_seq_one_letter_code
_entity_poly.pdbx_strand_id
1 'polypeptide(L)'
;SKGLIIPRITAAQMKTMTNLAHFGADHHAIITYLKEPLPATDRTGKLVDVADPGYYYYDNTTGVQKWKTFGGGAEQDFKALPASAPGLYNYLSKGSGIGGTSLGTGYGNIGIGREAFSSFTNSSDMTGNANIGMGEAVFQIPNNGTMSASNNIGIGVSIYSLVNGGSMTGMGQNIGLGTNIYRLQKSNAQFSGYSNIGIGQSTFGLTNGDFTGLYNIGIGANSFNLTNGDLTGTANIGMGNTLYTLTYGNMAGYRNIGIGVNSYFVQKGDMTNIANDNIALGNNIYRLTNSSTSTFSGSSNIGIGNTLYSLTSGNLLGQRNIGMGNNVFRLSSGNFSGSDNIGIGSSAMQVSGDIAGNYNIGIGTSAMQVGGIAGNYNIGIGNLAMNALGGIAGNHNIALGYQTMY
;
A
#
# COMPACT_ATOMS: atom_id res chain seq x y z
N SER A 1 -8.96 34.18 -41.12
CA SER A 1 -8.19 34.09 -39.85
C SER A 1 -7.15 35.19 -39.79
N LYS A 2 -6.80 35.71 -38.61
CA LYS A 2 -5.76 36.75 -38.44
C LYS A 2 -4.50 36.12 -37.86
N GLY A 3 -3.47 35.91 -38.67
CA GLY A 3 -2.16 35.46 -38.20
C GLY A 3 -1.33 36.65 -37.70
N LEU A 4 -0.83 36.59 -36.46
CA LEU A 4 0.13 37.57 -35.96
C LEU A 4 1.53 37.17 -36.44
N ILE A 5 2.09 37.91 -37.40
CA ILE A 5 3.44 37.66 -37.92
C ILE A 5 4.45 38.28 -36.96
N ILE A 6 5.23 37.44 -36.26
CA ILE A 6 6.36 37.87 -35.42
C ILE A 6 7.62 37.95 -36.29
N PRO A 7 8.23 39.14 -36.49
CA PRO A 7 9.41 39.28 -37.32
C PRO A 7 10.67 38.71 -36.64
N ARG A 8 11.48 37.96 -37.40
CA ARG A 8 12.82 37.50 -37.00
C ARG A 8 13.87 38.50 -37.50
N ILE A 9 14.51 39.23 -36.59
CA ILE A 9 15.37 40.38 -36.92
C ILE A 9 16.84 40.15 -36.57
N THR A 10 17.72 40.85 -37.27
CA THR A 10 19.15 40.95 -36.92
C THR A 10 19.38 41.90 -35.75
N ALA A 11 20.53 41.79 -35.10
CA ALA A 11 21.00 42.72 -34.08
C ALA A 11 21.02 44.17 -34.61
N ALA A 12 21.50 44.38 -35.84
CA ALA A 12 21.50 45.68 -36.50
C ALA A 12 20.07 46.23 -36.72
N GLN A 13 19.14 45.41 -37.21
CA GLN A 13 17.74 45.81 -37.38
C GLN A 13 17.08 46.16 -36.04
N MET A 14 17.32 45.39 -34.98
CA MET A 14 16.79 45.68 -33.64
C MET A 14 17.31 47.02 -33.10
N LYS A 15 18.61 47.30 -33.27
CA LYS A 15 19.22 48.58 -32.92
C LYS A 15 18.58 49.76 -33.66
N THR A 16 18.41 49.66 -34.98
CA THR A 16 17.77 50.71 -35.79
C THR A 16 16.31 50.92 -35.40
N MET A 17 15.53 49.85 -35.23
CA MET A 17 14.10 49.95 -34.87
C MET A 17 13.87 50.61 -33.51
N THR A 18 14.70 50.29 -32.50
CA THR A 18 14.54 50.77 -31.12
C THR A 18 14.66 52.30 -30.98
N ASN A 19 15.37 52.93 -31.91
CA ASN A 19 15.60 54.38 -31.95
C ASN A 19 14.53 55.15 -32.74
N LEU A 20 13.54 54.48 -33.34
CA LEU A 20 12.46 55.14 -34.07
C LEU A 20 11.45 55.77 -33.10
N ALA A 21 11.02 57.00 -33.39
CA ALA A 21 10.21 57.82 -32.47
C ALA A 21 8.85 57.20 -32.05
N HIS A 22 8.32 56.24 -32.81
CA HIS A 22 7.07 55.54 -32.47
C HIS A 22 7.24 54.45 -31.39
N PHE A 23 8.47 54.00 -31.07
CA PHE A 23 8.74 53.14 -29.93
C PHE A 23 8.76 53.95 -28.62
N GLY A 24 7.59 54.45 -28.21
CA GLY A 24 7.45 55.23 -26.98
C GLY A 24 6.08 55.86 -26.73
N ALA A 25 5.25 56.03 -27.76
CA ALA A 25 3.93 56.67 -27.64
C ALA A 25 2.80 55.65 -27.38
N ASP A 26 2.32 54.96 -28.41
CA ASP A 26 0.99 54.31 -28.39
C ASP A 26 1.00 52.76 -28.47
N HIS A 27 2.17 52.10 -28.39
CA HIS A 27 2.27 50.65 -28.59
C HIS A 27 2.94 49.90 -27.44
N HIS A 28 2.15 49.08 -26.74
CA HIS A 28 2.65 47.91 -26.02
C HIS A 28 2.81 46.72 -26.99
N ALA A 29 3.72 45.79 -26.68
CA ALA A 29 3.79 44.44 -27.27
C ALA A 29 4.07 44.35 -28.79
N ILE A 30 5.07 45.07 -29.30
CA ILE A 30 5.87 44.51 -30.41
C ILE A 30 6.77 43.42 -29.82
N ILE A 31 6.49 42.16 -30.19
CA ILE A 31 7.34 41.00 -29.93
C ILE A 31 8.23 40.78 -31.14
N THR A 32 9.52 40.50 -30.91
CA THR A 32 10.49 40.17 -31.97
C THR A 32 11.31 38.94 -31.57
N TYR A 33 11.89 38.25 -32.56
CA TYR A 33 12.92 37.26 -32.31
C TYR A 33 14.27 37.79 -32.79
N LEU A 34 15.19 38.02 -31.85
CA LEU A 34 16.58 38.37 -32.12
C LEU A 34 17.34 37.09 -32.52
N LYS A 35 17.95 37.10 -33.71
CA LYS A 35 18.60 35.92 -34.30
C LYS A 35 20.04 35.64 -33.82
N GLU A 36 20.73 36.64 -33.28
CA GLU A 36 22.17 36.61 -32.97
C GLU A 36 22.47 37.49 -31.73
N PRO A 37 23.53 37.25 -30.96
CA PRO A 37 23.84 38.06 -29.78
C PRO A 37 24.03 39.54 -30.13
N LEU A 38 23.45 40.44 -29.34
CA LEU A 38 23.62 41.89 -29.53
C LEU A 38 25.05 42.29 -29.05
N PRO A 39 25.86 43.03 -29.82
CA PRO A 39 27.21 43.43 -29.40
C PRO A 39 27.19 44.25 -28.10
N ALA A 40 28.17 44.03 -27.21
CA ALA A 40 28.18 44.65 -25.88
C ALA A 40 28.17 46.20 -25.90
N THR A 41 28.77 46.82 -26.92
CA THR A 41 28.73 48.28 -27.15
C THR A 41 27.32 48.82 -27.40
N ASP A 42 26.41 47.97 -27.85
CA ASP A 42 25.06 48.33 -28.28
C ASP A 42 24.00 48.02 -27.21
N ARG A 43 24.39 47.34 -26.12
CA ARG A 43 23.56 47.01 -24.95
C ARG A 43 23.41 48.23 -24.02
N THR A 44 22.89 49.33 -24.55
CA THR A 44 22.74 50.60 -23.82
C THR A 44 21.32 51.14 -23.89
N GLY A 45 20.92 51.96 -22.90
CA GLY A 45 19.59 52.54 -22.82
C GLY A 45 18.47 51.50 -22.91
N LYS A 46 17.62 51.63 -23.93
CA LYS A 46 16.48 50.72 -24.23
C LYS A 46 16.89 49.26 -24.48
N LEU A 47 18.16 48.97 -24.78
CA LEU A 47 18.68 47.64 -25.15
C LEU A 47 19.58 47.01 -24.07
N VAL A 48 19.67 47.59 -22.87
CA VAL A 48 20.61 47.15 -21.82
C VAL A 48 20.43 45.69 -21.36
N ASP A 49 19.19 45.17 -21.38
CA ASP A 49 18.89 43.77 -21.01
C ASP A 49 18.95 42.79 -22.20
N VAL A 50 19.30 43.27 -23.41
CA VAL A 50 19.27 42.45 -24.64
C VAL A 50 20.65 41.87 -24.90
N ALA A 51 20.86 40.63 -24.47
CA ALA A 51 22.14 39.96 -24.60
C ALA A 51 22.19 38.98 -25.78
N ASP A 52 21.32 37.97 -25.74
CA ASP A 52 21.46 36.72 -26.50
C ASP A 52 20.27 36.45 -27.44
N PRO A 53 20.38 35.52 -28.41
CA PRO A 53 19.29 35.18 -29.31
C PRO A 53 18.05 34.69 -28.56
N GLY A 54 16.87 35.18 -28.94
CA GLY A 54 15.64 34.86 -28.21
C GLY A 54 14.48 35.78 -28.55
N TYR A 55 13.34 35.53 -27.89
CA TYR A 55 12.18 36.41 -27.99
C TYR A 55 12.30 37.59 -27.03
N TYR A 56 12.01 38.79 -27.52
CA TYR A 56 12.00 40.02 -26.74
C TYR A 56 10.72 40.79 -27.00
N TYR A 57 10.19 41.44 -25.95
CA TYR A 57 9.10 42.40 -26.05
C TYR A 57 9.57 43.77 -25.57
N TYR A 58 9.04 44.84 -26.17
CA TYR A 58 9.26 46.20 -25.69
C TYR A 58 8.25 46.52 -24.59
N ASP A 59 8.75 46.85 -23.40
CA ASP A 59 7.95 47.41 -22.31
C ASP A 59 7.98 48.93 -22.40
N ASN A 60 6.82 49.56 -22.33
CA ASN A 60 6.66 51.02 -22.36
C ASN A 60 5.94 51.56 -21.11
N THR A 61 5.72 50.70 -20.10
CA THR A 61 5.13 51.09 -18.82
C THR A 61 5.95 52.21 -18.19
N THR A 62 5.30 53.22 -17.59
CA THR A 62 5.93 54.46 -17.12
C THR A 62 7.17 54.20 -16.25
N GLY A 63 8.34 54.66 -16.73
CA GLY A 63 9.64 54.46 -16.07
C GLY A 63 10.41 53.19 -16.45
N VAL A 64 9.84 52.30 -17.27
CA VAL A 64 10.42 50.98 -17.62
C VAL A 64 10.56 50.79 -19.15
N GLN A 65 10.87 51.89 -19.86
CA GLN A 65 10.93 51.97 -21.32
C GLN A 65 12.16 51.21 -21.91
N LYS A 66 12.11 49.88 -21.97
CA LYS A 66 13.17 49.03 -22.52
C LYS A 66 12.67 47.67 -23.02
N TRP A 67 13.49 47.01 -23.84
CA TRP A 67 13.29 45.63 -24.24
C TRP A 67 13.60 44.66 -23.09
N LYS A 68 12.80 43.59 -22.98
CA LYS A 68 12.95 42.52 -21.99
C LYS A 68 12.89 41.15 -22.66
N THR A 69 13.71 40.21 -22.16
CA THR A 69 13.64 38.79 -22.55
C THR A 69 12.27 38.20 -22.24
N PHE A 70 11.63 37.58 -23.20
CA PHE A 70 10.37 36.86 -23.00
C PHE A 70 10.65 35.46 -22.43
N GLY A 71 10.68 35.35 -21.10
CA GLY A 71 11.10 34.15 -20.37
C GLY A 71 12.62 34.08 -20.22
N GLY A 72 13.19 34.88 -19.31
CA GLY A 72 14.64 35.03 -19.13
C GLY A 72 15.39 33.72 -18.91
N GLY A 73 16.59 33.62 -19.52
CA GLY A 73 17.34 32.38 -19.76
C GLY A 73 18.05 31.77 -18.54
N ALA A 74 17.30 31.42 -17.51
CA ALA A 74 17.70 30.46 -16.49
C ALA A 74 16.59 29.41 -16.31
N GLU A 75 16.93 28.23 -15.81
CA GLU A 75 16.01 27.11 -15.58
C GLU A 75 14.86 27.53 -14.64
N GLN A 76 13.62 27.52 -15.13
CA GLN A 76 12.44 28.04 -14.40
C GLN A 76 11.83 27.01 -13.44
N ASP A 77 12.65 26.44 -12.58
CA ASP A 77 12.21 25.55 -11.50
C ASP A 77 11.80 26.38 -10.25
N PHE A 78 10.69 25.99 -9.62
CA PHE A 78 10.07 26.53 -8.40
C PHE A 78 9.52 27.99 -8.39
N LYS A 79 8.21 28.10 -8.13
CA LYS A 79 7.65 29.20 -7.30
C LYS A 79 6.32 28.80 -6.65
N ALA A 80 6.03 29.38 -5.49
CA ALA A 80 4.74 29.22 -4.81
C ALA A 80 3.71 30.25 -5.33
N LEU A 81 2.43 29.85 -5.43
CA LEU A 81 1.33 30.68 -5.92
C LEU A 81 0.30 30.99 -4.80
N PRO A 82 0.03 32.27 -4.46
CA PRO A 82 -0.95 32.65 -3.43
C PRO A 82 -2.42 32.44 -3.82
N ALA A 83 -3.30 32.33 -2.82
CA ALA A 83 -4.75 32.21 -2.97
C ALA A 83 -5.56 33.35 -2.34
N SER A 84 -6.87 33.37 -2.65
CA SER A 84 -7.84 34.43 -2.35
C SER A 84 -8.37 34.44 -0.90
N ALA A 85 -8.38 33.29 -0.22
CA ALA A 85 -8.25 33.28 1.24
C ALA A 85 -6.76 33.34 1.56
N PRO A 86 -6.25 34.30 2.36
CA PRO A 86 -4.80 34.49 2.57
C PRO A 86 -4.10 33.30 3.29
N GLY A 87 -3.80 32.22 2.56
CA GLY A 87 -3.19 31.03 3.16
C GLY A 87 -3.12 29.72 2.34
N LEU A 88 -3.67 29.62 1.12
CA LEU A 88 -3.60 28.39 0.30
C LEU A 88 -2.59 28.50 -0.85
N TYR A 89 -1.81 27.43 -1.10
CA TYR A 89 -0.64 27.40 -1.99
C TYR A 89 -0.39 25.98 -2.53
N ASN A 90 0.18 25.85 -3.73
CA ASN A 90 0.56 24.57 -4.34
C ASN A 90 1.94 24.70 -5.04
N TYR A 91 2.62 23.57 -5.29
CA TYR A 91 4.07 23.56 -5.54
C TYR A 91 4.56 22.64 -6.68
N LEU A 92 5.64 23.11 -7.31
CA LEU A 92 6.55 22.35 -8.16
C LEU A 92 7.92 22.19 -7.48
N SER A 93 8.58 21.07 -7.76
CA SER A 93 10.04 20.97 -7.89
C SER A 93 10.41 20.17 -9.16
N LYS A 94 11.58 19.54 -9.20
CA LYS A 94 11.54 18.12 -9.57
C LYS A 94 10.61 17.40 -8.56
N GLY A 95 9.31 17.50 -8.86
CA GLY A 95 8.14 17.26 -8.01
C GLY A 95 6.90 17.97 -8.53
N SER A 96 6.42 17.59 -9.73
CA SER A 96 5.26 18.25 -10.33
C SER A 96 4.71 17.54 -11.59
N GLY A 97 3.54 17.90 -12.15
CA GLY A 97 2.53 18.85 -11.65
C GLY A 97 2.48 20.22 -12.34
N ILE A 98 3.55 20.69 -12.98
CA ILE A 98 3.48 21.83 -13.91
C ILE A 98 3.51 21.27 -15.33
N GLY A 99 2.71 21.81 -16.27
CA GLY A 99 1.81 22.96 -16.13
C GLY A 99 0.36 22.66 -16.52
N GLY A 100 -0.52 22.26 -15.58
CA GLY A 100 -1.96 22.14 -15.90
C GLY A 100 -2.89 21.63 -14.79
N THR A 101 -3.55 22.57 -14.10
CA THR A 101 -4.82 22.52 -13.30
C THR A 101 -5.05 21.44 -12.23
N SER A 102 -4.17 20.44 -12.14
CA SER A 102 -3.29 20.22 -10.99
C SER A 102 -3.16 21.40 -10.00
N LEU A 103 -2.56 21.14 -8.84
CA LEU A 103 -1.97 22.21 -8.01
C LEU A 103 -2.99 23.31 -7.60
N GLY A 104 -4.23 22.92 -7.30
CA GLY A 104 -5.27 23.87 -6.88
C GLY A 104 -6.47 23.17 -6.23
N THR A 105 -6.99 23.58 -5.09
CA THR A 105 -6.43 24.51 -4.07
C THR A 105 -5.89 23.69 -2.89
N GLY A 106 -4.80 22.96 -3.11
CA GLY A 106 -4.19 22.09 -2.11
C GLY A 106 -3.44 22.80 -0.97
N TYR A 107 -2.78 22.14 0.01
CA TYR A 107 -2.25 20.75 0.18
C TYR A 107 -0.73 20.62 -0.11
N GLY A 108 -0.14 19.45 0.19
CA GLY A 108 1.31 19.27 0.40
C GLY A 108 2.22 18.85 -0.78
N ASN A 109 1.69 18.58 -1.97
CA ASN A 109 2.40 18.49 -3.27
C ASN A 109 3.41 17.32 -3.53
N ILE A 110 4.10 17.35 -4.69
CA ILE A 110 4.71 16.18 -5.37
C ILE A 110 6.27 16.21 -5.35
N GLY A 111 6.94 15.06 -5.58
CA GLY A 111 8.41 14.89 -5.81
C GLY A 111 8.75 14.18 -7.16
N ILE A 112 9.99 14.27 -7.70
CA ILE A 112 10.53 13.64 -8.95
C ILE A 112 11.97 13.09 -8.75
N GLY A 113 12.43 12.00 -9.40
CA GLY A 113 11.94 11.30 -10.60
C GLY A 113 12.15 9.78 -10.63
N ARG A 114 11.58 8.95 -11.53
CA ARG A 114 10.68 9.13 -12.72
C ARG A 114 9.25 8.54 -12.49
N GLU A 115 8.24 8.94 -13.29
CA GLU A 115 6.75 8.91 -13.04
C GLU A 115 6.20 9.85 -11.94
N ALA A 116 5.42 10.92 -12.21
CA ALA A 116 4.90 11.88 -11.17
C ALA A 116 3.43 12.23 -11.35
N PHE A 117 2.69 12.45 -10.24
CA PHE A 117 1.31 12.97 -10.18
C PHE A 117 0.43 12.42 -11.32
N SER A 118 0.59 11.14 -11.63
CA SER A 118 0.60 10.66 -13.03
C SER A 118 -0.80 10.33 -13.59
N SER A 119 -1.75 11.20 -13.28
CA SER A 119 -3.18 10.97 -13.35
C SER A 119 -3.88 12.31 -13.21
N PHE A 120 -3.67 13.17 -14.22
CA PHE A 120 -4.58 14.23 -14.65
C PHE A 120 -5.79 13.57 -15.37
N THR A 121 -6.61 14.28 -16.14
CA THR A 121 -7.65 15.18 -15.62
C THR A 121 -8.96 14.80 -16.32
N ASN A 122 -9.59 13.74 -15.82
CA ASN A 122 -10.87 13.20 -16.28
C ASN A 122 -11.75 12.43 -15.26
N SER A 123 -11.31 11.83 -14.14
CA SER A 123 -10.00 11.86 -13.43
C SER A 123 -9.60 13.26 -12.92
N SER A 124 -10.58 14.14 -12.74
CA SER A 124 -10.44 15.56 -13.08
C SER A 124 -9.84 16.44 -11.98
N ASP A 125 -8.52 16.57 -11.99
CA ASP A 125 -7.69 17.38 -11.07
C ASP A 125 -7.74 16.94 -9.59
N MET A 126 -6.60 17.07 -8.89
CA MET A 126 -6.48 16.64 -7.48
C MET A 126 -6.95 17.73 -6.52
N THR A 127 -8.22 17.66 -6.12
CA THR A 127 -8.98 18.69 -5.37
C THR A 127 -8.59 18.90 -3.90
N GLY A 128 -7.37 18.55 -3.51
CA GLY A 128 -6.61 19.40 -2.59
C GLY A 128 -6.83 19.23 -1.08
N ASN A 129 -6.48 18.05 -0.54
CA ASN A 129 -5.67 17.93 0.75
C ASN A 129 -3.12 16.33 1.09
N ALA A 130 -1.93 16.65 1.76
CA ALA A 130 -0.67 15.89 1.92
C ALA A 130 0.10 15.52 0.62
N ASN A 131 -0.24 14.47 -0.13
CA ASN A 131 0.28 14.11 -1.48
C ASN A 131 1.58 13.26 -1.59
N ILE A 132 1.96 12.98 -2.85
CA ILE A 132 2.66 11.81 -3.39
C ILE A 132 4.07 12.18 -3.90
N GLY A 133 5.12 11.38 -3.64
CA GLY A 133 6.49 11.68 -4.15
C GLY A 133 7.04 10.78 -5.28
N MET A 134 8.06 11.28 -5.99
CA MET A 134 8.93 10.65 -7.02
C MET A 134 10.14 9.86 -6.47
N GLY A 135 10.66 8.72 -6.94
CA GLY A 135 10.39 7.77 -8.04
C GLY A 135 11.27 6.51 -7.86
N GLU A 136 11.67 5.72 -8.86
CA GLU A 136 11.25 5.65 -10.27
C GLU A 136 10.01 4.75 -10.39
N ALA A 137 8.85 5.37 -10.18
CA ALA A 137 7.78 4.79 -9.39
C ALA A 137 6.66 5.77 -9.02
N VAL A 138 5.67 5.21 -8.30
CA VAL A 138 4.74 5.79 -7.29
C VAL A 138 3.32 6.07 -7.81
N PHE A 139 3.03 5.35 -8.89
CA PHE A 139 2.11 5.64 -9.99
C PHE A 139 1.98 4.30 -10.76
N GLN A 140 1.20 4.14 -11.84
CA GLN A 140 0.46 5.07 -12.71
C GLN A 140 -1.03 4.68 -12.77
N ILE A 141 -1.91 5.54 -13.32
CA ILE A 141 -3.37 5.26 -13.41
C ILE A 141 -3.91 5.38 -14.85
N PRO A 142 -3.64 4.41 -15.74
CA PRO A 142 -4.07 4.49 -17.14
C PRO A 142 -5.49 3.90 -17.33
N ASN A 143 -6.47 4.80 -17.53
CA ASN A 143 -7.77 4.57 -18.17
C ASN A 143 -8.79 3.67 -17.42
N ASN A 144 -9.93 4.17 -16.90
CA ASN A 144 -10.54 5.51 -16.88
C ASN A 144 -11.02 5.86 -15.45
N GLY A 145 -10.10 5.97 -14.47
CA GLY A 145 -10.43 6.13 -13.05
C GLY A 145 -10.67 7.58 -12.58
N THR A 146 -10.86 7.80 -11.28
CA THR A 146 -10.83 9.11 -10.59
C THR A 146 -10.41 8.93 -9.13
N MET A 147 -9.83 9.95 -8.50
CA MET A 147 -9.34 9.92 -7.11
C MET A 147 -9.52 11.29 -6.43
N SER A 148 -10.11 11.32 -5.23
CA SER A 148 -10.44 12.54 -4.47
C SER A 148 -10.09 12.36 -2.98
N ALA A 149 -8.96 12.90 -2.55
CA ALA A 149 -8.07 12.16 -1.64
C ALA A 149 -7.86 12.69 -0.21
N SER A 150 -7.57 11.77 0.71
CA SER A 150 -6.67 11.98 1.86
C SER A 150 -5.96 10.68 2.23
N ASN A 151 -4.66 10.57 2.50
CA ASN A 151 -3.59 11.59 2.60
C ASN A 151 -2.34 11.28 1.73
N ASN A 152 -2.24 10.08 1.17
CA ASN A 152 -1.36 9.70 0.05
C ASN A 152 0.15 9.40 0.29
N ILE A 153 0.49 8.12 0.09
CA ILE A 153 1.55 7.59 -0.81
C ILE A 153 3.04 7.99 -0.60
N GLY A 154 3.89 6.98 -0.30
CA GLY A 154 5.36 7.03 -0.28
C GLY A 154 6.04 6.29 -1.46
N ILE A 155 7.38 6.19 -1.46
CA ILE A 155 8.19 6.23 -2.69
C ILE A 155 9.06 4.97 -2.98
N GLY A 156 9.03 4.47 -4.23
CA GLY A 156 9.70 3.24 -4.71
C GLY A 156 8.84 2.43 -5.72
N VAL A 157 9.46 1.64 -6.62
CA VAL A 157 8.88 1.11 -7.89
C VAL A 157 7.40 0.72 -7.84
N SER A 158 6.55 1.47 -8.55
CA SER A 158 5.11 1.17 -8.79
C SER A 158 4.28 0.86 -7.53
N ILE A 159 4.47 1.59 -6.44
CA ILE A 159 3.84 1.33 -5.12
C ILE A 159 2.31 1.17 -5.11
N TYR A 160 1.56 1.87 -5.99
CA TYR A 160 0.14 1.58 -6.26
C TYR A 160 0.00 1.11 -7.70
N SER A 161 -0.54 -0.09 -7.91
CA SER A 161 -0.59 -0.76 -9.21
C SER A 161 -1.97 -1.42 -9.41
N LEU A 162 -2.87 -0.70 -10.10
CA LEU A 162 -4.22 -1.14 -10.45
C LEU A 162 -4.24 -1.51 -11.95
N VAL A 163 -3.66 -2.66 -12.27
CA VAL A 163 -3.19 -3.00 -13.63
C VAL A 163 -4.31 -3.06 -14.68
N ASN A 164 -5.52 -3.46 -14.27
CA ASN A 164 -6.68 -3.63 -15.14
C ASN A 164 -7.78 -2.57 -14.89
N GLY A 165 -7.36 -1.36 -14.51
CA GLY A 165 -8.26 -0.25 -14.16
C GLY A 165 -8.95 -0.42 -12.81
N GLY A 166 -9.48 0.68 -12.28
CA GLY A 166 -10.12 0.68 -10.96
C GLY A 166 -10.41 2.08 -10.44
N SER A 167 -10.87 2.16 -9.19
CA SER A 167 -11.25 3.40 -8.52
C SER A 167 -10.64 3.47 -7.12
N MET A 168 -10.00 4.59 -6.78
CA MET A 168 -9.44 4.88 -5.45
C MET A 168 -10.31 5.93 -4.77
N THR A 169 -11.14 5.51 -3.80
CA THR A 169 -12.20 6.32 -3.22
C THR A 169 -12.10 6.40 -1.70
N GLY A 170 -12.65 7.48 -1.11
CA GLY A 170 -12.69 7.66 0.34
C GLY A 170 -11.44 8.31 0.94
N MET A 171 -11.51 8.57 2.24
CA MET A 171 -10.56 9.41 2.98
C MET A 171 -9.29 8.64 3.45
N GLY A 172 -8.84 7.65 2.68
CA GLY A 172 -7.90 6.61 3.15
C GLY A 172 -6.43 7.02 3.27
N GLN A 173 -5.93 7.18 4.50
CA GLN A 173 -4.56 7.62 4.83
C GLN A 173 -3.46 6.57 4.56
N ASN A 174 -3.40 6.02 3.35
CA ASN A 174 -2.61 4.83 3.04
C ASN A 174 -1.14 5.15 2.68
N ILE A 175 -0.21 4.44 3.32
CA ILE A 175 1.25 4.56 3.16
C ILE A 175 1.79 3.36 2.38
N GLY A 176 2.74 3.59 1.47
CA GLY A 176 3.44 2.53 0.73
C GLY A 176 4.93 2.86 0.59
N LEU A 177 5.83 1.88 0.75
CA LEU A 177 7.29 2.03 0.63
C LEU A 177 7.93 0.73 0.09
N GLY A 178 8.49 0.74 -1.11
CA GLY A 178 9.12 -0.45 -1.72
C GLY A 178 8.65 -0.71 -3.15
N THR A 179 8.21 -1.91 -3.49
CA THR A 179 7.84 -2.29 -4.87
C THR A 179 6.46 -2.92 -4.97
N ASN A 180 5.61 -2.41 -5.88
CA ASN A 180 4.27 -2.95 -6.15
C ASN A 180 3.42 -3.16 -4.89
N ILE A 181 3.49 -2.27 -3.90
CA ILE A 181 2.98 -2.51 -2.53
C ILE A 181 1.47 -2.81 -2.51
N TYR A 182 0.65 -2.01 -3.19
CA TYR A 182 -0.77 -2.25 -3.40
C TYR A 182 -0.99 -2.69 -4.85
N ARG A 183 -0.99 -4.01 -5.09
CA ARG A 183 -1.02 -4.61 -6.43
C ARG A 183 -2.35 -5.31 -6.67
N LEU A 184 -3.30 -4.59 -7.24
CA LEU A 184 -4.64 -5.08 -7.56
C LEU A 184 -4.73 -5.39 -9.06
N GLN A 185 -5.12 -6.62 -9.40
CA GLN A 185 -5.25 -7.08 -10.80
C GLN A 185 -6.69 -7.33 -11.26
N LYS A 186 -7.69 -7.14 -10.37
CA LYS A 186 -9.11 -7.28 -10.70
C LYS A 186 -9.49 -6.21 -11.73
N SER A 187 -10.29 -6.59 -12.73
CA SER A 187 -10.83 -5.61 -13.68
C SER A 187 -11.80 -4.68 -12.96
N ASN A 188 -11.61 -3.37 -13.10
CA ASN A 188 -12.33 -2.34 -12.32
C ASN A 188 -12.19 -2.51 -10.79
N ALA A 189 -10.99 -2.83 -10.30
CA ALA A 189 -10.73 -3.01 -8.87
C ALA A 189 -11.15 -1.79 -8.04
N GLN A 190 -11.91 -2.02 -6.97
CA GLN A 190 -12.26 -1.00 -5.99
C GLN A 190 -11.23 -0.95 -4.87
N PHE A 191 -10.73 0.24 -4.61
CA PHE A 191 -9.86 0.54 -3.47
C PHE A 191 -10.53 1.64 -2.63
N SER A 192 -10.95 1.28 -1.42
CA SER A 192 -11.53 2.20 -0.43
C SER A 192 -10.97 2.02 0.98
N GLY A 193 -9.87 1.28 1.11
CA GLY A 193 -9.22 1.03 2.39
C GLY A 193 -8.70 2.31 3.06
N TYR A 194 -8.73 2.33 4.39
CA TYR A 194 -8.37 3.49 5.22
C TYR A 194 -7.15 3.22 6.10
N SER A 195 -6.18 4.13 6.13
CA SER A 195 -5.00 4.09 7.04
C SER A 195 -4.19 2.78 7.04
N ASN A 196 -4.05 2.13 5.87
CA ASN A 196 -3.20 0.96 5.71
C ASN A 196 -1.73 1.37 5.48
N ILE A 197 -0.79 0.51 5.88
CA ILE A 197 0.65 0.74 5.76
C ILE A 197 1.26 -0.48 5.07
N GLY A 198 1.98 -0.29 3.96
CA GLY A 198 2.65 -1.37 3.24
C GLY A 198 4.12 -1.08 2.98
N ILE A 199 5.02 -1.98 3.40
CA ILE A 199 6.47 -1.84 3.23
C ILE A 199 7.04 -3.13 2.62
N GLY A 200 7.94 -3.03 1.64
CA GLY A 200 8.64 -4.18 1.04
C GLY A 200 8.26 -4.48 -0.41
N GLN A 201 7.65 -5.64 -0.70
CA GLN A 201 7.30 -6.05 -2.07
C GLN A 201 5.92 -6.72 -2.15
N SER A 202 5.02 -6.22 -3.00
CA SER A 202 3.69 -6.83 -3.24
C SER A 202 2.91 -7.13 -1.96
N THR A 203 3.12 -6.28 -0.95
CA THR A 203 2.67 -6.43 0.43
C THR A 203 1.17 -6.66 0.56
N PHE A 204 0.37 -6.03 -0.31
CA PHE A 204 -1.05 -6.25 -0.51
C PHE A 204 -1.30 -6.62 -1.98
N GLY A 205 -1.14 -7.90 -2.30
CA GLY A 205 -1.38 -8.47 -3.63
C GLY A 205 -2.78 -9.08 -3.73
N LEU A 206 -3.65 -8.48 -4.55
CA LEU A 206 -5.01 -8.99 -4.79
C LEU A 206 -5.16 -9.27 -6.29
N THR A 207 -5.29 -10.55 -6.67
CA THR A 207 -5.36 -10.91 -8.10
C THR A 207 -6.76 -10.67 -8.65
N ASN A 208 -7.80 -11.24 -8.03
CA ASN A 208 -9.20 -11.04 -8.40
C ASN A 208 -10.04 -10.49 -7.22
N GLY A 209 -9.49 -9.54 -6.46
CA GLY A 209 -10.12 -8.96 -5.27
C GLY A 209 -10.14 -7.42 -5.24
N ASP A 210 -11.12 -6.86 -4.54
CA ASP A 210 -11.20 -5.46 -4.10
C ASP A 210 -10.55 -5.26 -2.73
N PHE A 211 -10.12 -4.03 -2.44
CA PHE A 211 -9.49 -3.65 -1.19
C PHE A 211 -10.35 -2.61 -0.45
N THR A 212 -11.06 -3.03 0.59
CA THR A 212 -11.86 -2.14 1.46
C THR A 212 -11.39 -2.14 2.92
N GLY A 213 -10.39 -2.96 3.25
CA GLY A 213 -9.86 -3.12 4.61
C GLY A 213 -9.24 -1.87 5.21
N LEU A 214 -9.33 -1.74 6.53
CA LEU A 214 -8.95 -0.55 7.29
C LEU A 214 -7.79 -0.86 8.25
N TYR A 215 -6.87 0.08 8.49
CA TYR A 215 -5.79 0.00 9.48
C TYR A 215 -4.83 -1.20 9.37
N ASN A 216 -4.73 -1.88 8.22
CA ASN A 216 -3.87 -3.06 8.08
C ASN A 216 -2.40 -2.64 7.84
N ILE A 217 -1.46 -3.33 8.48
CA ILE A 217 -0.02 -3.06 8.41
C ILE A 217 0.69 -4.28 7.83
N GLY A 218 1.24 -4.16 6.63
CA GLY A 218 2.09 -5.17 6.01
C GLY A 218 3.53 -4.70 5.90
N ILE A 219 4.48 -5.56 6.27
CA ILE A 219 5.92 -5.33 6.13
C ILE A 219 6.57 -6.60 5.55
N GLY A 220 7.43 -6.45 4.56
CA GLY A 220 8.08 -7.56 3.86
C GLY A 220 7.41 -7.90 2.52
N ALA A 221 7.37 -9.17 2.16
CA ALA A 221 7.03 -9.62 0.80
C ALA A 221 5.74 -10.46 0.75
N ASN A 222 4.72 -9.98 0.04
CA ASN A 222 3.41 -10.65 -0.10
C ASN A 222 2.69 -10.89 1.24
N SER A 223 2.78 -9.98 2.20
CA SER A 223 2.21 -10.13 3.56
C SER A 223 0.70 -10.41 3.57
N PHE A 224 -0.03 -9.85 2.60
CA PHE A 224 -1.44 -10.13 2.31
C PHE A 224 -1.52 -10.49 0.82
N ASN A 225 -1.90 -11.74 0.51
CA ASN A 225 -1.88 -12.28 -0.84
C ASN A 225 -3.17 -13.06 -1.13
N LEU A 226 -4.14 -12.40 -1.77
CA LEU A 226 -5.44 -12.97 -2.09
C LEU A 226 -5.51 -13.22 -3.60
N THR A 227 -5.73 -14.48 -4.01
CA THR A 227 -5.87 -14.81 -5.43
C THR A 227 -7.30 -14.59 -5.91
N ASN A 228 -8.30 -15.15 -5.22
CA ASN A 228 -9.73 -15.04 -5.60
C ASN A 228 -10.60 -14.68 -4.39
N GLY A 229 -10.55 -13.42 -3.96
CA GLY A 229 -11.35 -12.87 -2.86
C GLY A 229 -10.92 -11.46 -2.48
N ASP A 230 -11.82 -10.73 -1.82
CA ASP A 230 -11.66 -9.34 -1.43
C ASP A 230 -11.02 -9.21 -0.03
N LEU A 231 -10.26 -8.13 0.21
CA LEU A 231 -9.68 -7.79 1.51
C LEU A 231 -10.55 -6.71 2.17
N THR A 232 -11.39 -7.14 3.11
CA THR A 232 -12.31 -6.29 3.89
C THR A 232 -11.91 -6.18 5.36
N GLY A 233 -10.98 -7.05 5.80
CA GLY A 233 -10.49 -7.17 7.17
C GLY A 233 -9.78 -5.91 7.67
N THR A 234 -9.74 -5.78 8.99
CA THR A 234 -9.36 -4.52 9.64
C THR A 234 -8.32 -4.70 10.76
N ALA A 235 -7.39 -3.76 10.89
CA ALA A 235 -6.35 -3.70 11.92
C ALA A 235 -5.41 -4.91 11.98
N ASN A 236 -5.25 -5.66 10.89
CA ASN A 236 -4.37 -6.83 10.86
C ASN A 236 -2.91 -6.43 10.60
N ILE A 237 -1.96 -7.09 11.26
CA ILE A 237 -0.52 -6.86 11.12
C ILE A 237 0.13 -8.09 10.49
N GLY A 238 0.98 -7.91 9.47
CA GLY A 238 1.66 -8.97 8.73
C GLY A 238 3.12 -8.62 8.40
N MET A 239 4.08 -9.08 9.22
CA MET A 239 5.51 -8.77 9.07
C MET A 239 6.34 -10.00 8.68
N GLY A 240 6.78 -10.10 7.42
CA GLY A 240 7.59 -11.21 6.91
C GLY A 240 7.28 -11.58 5.47
N ASN A 241 6.94 -12.85 5.21
CA ASN A 241 6.69 -13.35 3.86
C ASN A 241 5.41 -14.21 3.76
N THR A 242 4.61 -13.95 2.71
CA THR A 242 3.44 -14.76 2.31
C THR A 242 2.50 -15.15 3.46
N LEU A 243 2.22 -14.22 4.38
CA LEU A 243 1.51 -14.49 5.62
C LEU A 243 0.02 -14.79 5.37
N TYR A 244 -0.81 -13.74 5.24
CA TYR A 244 -2.24 -13.84 4.99
C TYR A 244 -2.49 -14.22 3.53
N THR A 245 -2.33 -15.51 3.23
CA THR A 245 -2.42 -16.07 1.88
C THR A 245 -3.72 -16.83 1.72
N LEU A 246 -4.62 -16.33 0.87
CA LEU A 246 -5.91 -16.96 0.52
C LEU A 246 -5.96 -17.21 -0.99
N THR A 247 -6.01 -18.48 -1.43
CA THR A 247 -6.12 -18.77 -2.87
C THR A 247 -7.57 -18.63 -3.38
N TYR A 248 -8.55 -18.84 -2.50
CA TYR A 248 -9.96 -18.54 -2.72
C TYR A 248 -10.59 -18.10 -1.40
N GLY A 249 -11.54 -17.19 -1.44
CA GLY A 249 -12.23 -16.69 -0.24
C GLY A 249 -11.72 -15.34 0.22
N ASN A 250 -12.57 -14.64 0.96
CA ASN A 250 -12.37 -13.27 1.41
C ASN A 250 -11.59 -13.23 2.73
N MET A 251 -10.85 -12.14 2.94
CA MET A 251 -10.21 -11.85 4.23
C MET A 251 -10.97 -10.72 4.94
N ALA A 252 -11.81 -11.09 5.91
CA ALA A 252 -12.64 -10.19 6.72
C ALA A 252 -12.18 -10.08 8.19
N GLY A 253 -11.16 -10.84 8.60
CA GLY A 253 -10.68 -10.90 9.99
C GLY A 253 -10.19 -9.58 10.58
N TYR A 254 -10.14 -9.50 11.92
CA TYR A 254 -9.92 -8.27 12.68
C TYR A 254 -8.80 -8.38 13.73
N ARG A 255 -7.86 -7.42 13.79
CA ARG A 255 -6.76 -7.40 14.79
C ARG A 255 -5.88 -8.67 14.86
N ASN A 256 -5.71 -9.40 13.76
CA ASN A 256 -4.79 -10.54 13.73
C ASN A 256 -3.34 -10.06 13.58
N ILE A 257 -2.37 -10.80 14.14
CA ILE A 257 -0.94 -10.49 14.06
C ILE A 257 -0.17 -11.70 13.53
N GLY A 258 0.41 -11.58 12.34
CA GLY A 258 1.29 -12.57 11.73
C GLY A 258 2.72 -12.05 11.60
N ILE A 259 3.70 -12.80 12.09
CA ILE A 259 5.12 -12.52 11.95
C ILE A 259 5.85 -13.79 11.50
N GLY A 260 6.71 -13.69 10.48
CA GLY A 260 7.49 -14.81 9.96
C GLY A 260 7.11 -15.23 8.53
N VAL A 261 6.73 -16.50 8.31
CA VAL A 261 6.51 -17.04 6.94
C VAL A 261 5.31 -17.99 6.85
N ASN A 262 4.39 -17.77 5.90
CA ASN A 262 3.21 -18.64 5.65
C ASN A 262 2.26 -18.84 6.85
N SER A 263 2.16 -17.85 7.74
CA SER A 263 1.23 -17.87 8.88
C SER A 263 -0.07 -17.15 8.52
N TYR A 264 -1.22 -17.82 8.72
CA TYR A 264 -2.55 -17.50 8.15
C TYR A 264 -2.71 -17.86 6.67
N PHE A 265 -2.33 -19.09 6.33
CA PHE A 265 -2.54 -19.69 5.01
C PHE A 265 -3.88 -20.44 4.98
N VAL A 266 -4.80 -20.04 4.09
CA VAL A 266 -6.07 -20.75 3.83
C VAL A 266 -6.16 -21.06 2.33
N GLN A 267 -6.13 -22.35 1.97
CA GLN A 267 -6.06 -22.73 0.57
C GLN A 267 -7.37 -22.49 -0.18
N LYS A 268 -8.51 -22.74 0.45
CA LYS A 268 -9.84 -22.59 -0.15
C LYS A 268 -10.86 -22.19 0.92
N GLY A 269 -11.31 -20.94 0.91
CA GLY A 269 -12.34 -20.45 1.83
C GLY A 269 -11.86 -19.32 2.74
N ASP A 270 -12.80 -18.79 3.50
CA ASP A 270 -12.70 -17.44 4.06
C ASP A 270 -11.99 -17.37 5.42
N MET A 271 -11.32 -16.24 5.65
CA MET A 271 -11.06 -15.74 7.01
C MET A 271 -12.23 -14.81 7.38
N THR A 272 -13.10 -15.29 8.26
CA THR A 272 -14.35 -14.59 8.62
C THR A 272 -14.11 -13.36 9.50
N ASN A 273 -15.11 -12.49 9.62
CA ASN A 273 -15.06 -11.30 10.50
C ASN A 273 -14.97 -11.61 12.00
N ILE A 274 -15.27 -12.85 12.42
CA ILE A 274 -15.05 -13.33 13.79
C ILE A 274 -13.70 -14.03 13.98
N ALA A 275 -12.87 -14.17 12.93
CA ALA A 275 -11.46 -14.53 13.09
C ALA A 275 -10.70 -13.28 13.57
N ASN A 276 -10.70 -13.05 14.88
CA ASN A 276 -10.11 -11.86 15.48
C ASN A 276 -9.13 -12.13 16.62
N ASP A 277 -8.25 -11.16 16.89
CA ASP A 277 -7.31 -11.15 18.03
C ASP A 277 -6.30 -12.32 18.05
N ASN A 278 -6.11 -13.02 16.94
CA ASN A 278 -5.17 -14.14 16.87
C ASN A 278 -3.74 -13.64 16.70
N ILE A 279 -2.77 -14.38 17.24
CA ILE A 279 -1.32 -14.12 17.12
C ILE A 279 -0.62 -15.34 16.51
N ALA A 280 0.27 -15.11 15.56
CA ALA A 280 1.14 -16.10 14.92
C ALA A 280 2.59 -15.60 14.80
N LEU A 281 3.51 -16.20 15.57
CA LEU A 281 4.93 -15.83 15.60
C LEU A 281 5.83 -16.99 15.12
N GLY A 282 6.19 -17.01 13.84
CA GLY A 282 7.03 -18.03 13.23
C GLY A 282 6.52 -18.52 11.88
N ASN A 283 6.48 -19.84 11.67
CA ASN A 283 6.27 -20.45 10.34
C ASN A 283 5.07 -21.40 10.30
N ASN A 284 4.21 -21.27 9.28
CA ASN A 284 3.07 -22.17 9.03
C ASN A 284 2.13 -22.34 10.26
N ILE A 285 1.80 -21.25 10.96
CA ILE A 285 1.16 -21.32 12.30
C ILE A 285 -0.37 -21.39 12.31
N TYR A 286 -1.04 -20.95 11.25
CA TYR A 286 -2.46 -21.22 11.01
C TYR A 286 -2.54 -21.62 9.55
N ARG A 287 -2.67 -22.92 9.29
CA ARG A 287 -2.44 -23.50 7.95
C ARG A 287 -3.55 -24.49 7.61
N LEU A 288 -4.58 -23.99 6.93
CA LEU A 288 -5.74 -24.76 6.48
C LEU A 288 -5.53 -25.11 4.99
N THR A 289 -5.24 -26.37 4.68
CA THR A 289 -4.87 -26.84 3.33
C THR A 289 -5.89 -27.80 2.74
N ASN A 290 -7.19 -27.52 2.96
CA ASN A 290 -8.25 -28.40 2.51
C ASN A 290 -8.35 -28.41 0.97
N SER A 291 -8.59 -29.59 0.39
CA SER A 291 -8.95 -29.75 -1.02
C SER A 291 -10.37 -29.28 -1.30
N SER A 292 -11.24 -29.31 -0.30
CA SER A 292 -12.57 -28.69 -0.24
C SER A 292 -12.50 -27.31 0.41
N THR A 293 -13.63 -26.68 0.73
CA THR A 293 -13.65 -25.42 1.51
C THR A 293 -13.20 -25.64 2.96
N SER A 294 -12.55 -24.62 3.51
CA SER A 294 -12.11 -24.52 4.90
C SER A 294 -12.27 -23.08 5.39
N THR A 295 -12.91 -22.91 6.53
CA THR A 295 -13.17 -21.61 7.16
C THR A 295 -12.23 -21.42 8.34
N PHE A 296 -11.64 -20.23 8.44
CA PHE A 296 -11.03 -19.74 9.68
C PHE A 296 -11.96 -18.74 10.36
N SER A 297 -12.38 -19.08 11.58
CA SER A 297 -13.29 -18.27 12.41
C SER A 297 -12.93 -18.31 13.91
N GLY A 298 -11.80 -18.94 14.26
CA GLY A 298 -11.28 -18.97 15.63
C GLY A 298 -10.76 -17.61 16.07
N SER A 299 -10.94 -17.28 17.34
CA SER A 299 -10.59 -15.98 17.92
C SER A 299 -9.64 -16.08 19.11
N SER A 300 -8.83 -15.04 19.33
CA SER A 300 -7.90 -14.92 20.45
C SER A 300 -6.88 -16.07 20.60
N ASN A 301 -6.62 -16.84 19.54
CA ASN A 301 -5.65 -17.94 19.58
C ASN A 301 -4.22 -17.41 19.48
N ILE A 302 -3.28 -18.02 20.20
CA ILE A 302 -1.85 -17.69 20.16
C ILE A 302 -1.08 -18.89 19.61
N GLY A 303 -0.26 -18.66 18.59
CA GLY A 303 0.64 -19.66 18.01
C GLY A 303 2.06 -19.13 17.91
N ILE A 304 3.04 -19.86 18.46
CA ILE A 304 4.46 -19.50 18.43
C ILE A 304 5.30 -20.72 18.01
N GLY A 305 6.15 -20.57 16.97
CA GLY A 305 7.09 -21.62 16.53
C GLY A 305 6.90 -22.09 15.09
N ASN A 306 6.83 -23.40 14.85
CA ASN A 306 6.83 -23.99 13.51
C ASN A 306 5.73 -25.04 13.29
N THR A 307 4.90 -24.86 12.27
CA THR A 307 3.80 -25.76 11.89
C THR A 307 2.84 -25.97 13.06
N LEU A 308 2.02 -24.95 13.34
CA LEU A 308 0.97 -24.99 14.36
C LEU A 308 -0.40 -24.92 13.68
N TYR A 309 -1.47 -25.26 14.41
CA TYR A 309 -2.88 -25.18 13.96
C TYR A 309 -3.05 -25.55 12.47
N SER A 310 -2.46 -26.69 12.10
CA SER A 310 -2.34 -27.10 10.71
C SER A 310 -3.36 -28.18 10.43
N LEU A 311 -4.42 -27.81 9.71
CA LEU A 311 -5.59 -28.62 9.44
C LEU A 311 -5.58 -29.04 7.97
N THR A 312 -5.47 -30.34 7.73
CA THR A 312 -5.34 -30.87 6.37
C THR A 312 -6.69 -30.95 5.64
N SER A 313 -7.81 -31.06 6.37
CA SER A 313 -9.14 -31.31 5.76
C SER A 313 -10.34 -30.69 6.52
N GLY A 314 -10.15 -29.62 7.29
CA GLY A 314 -11.22 -29.07 8.15
C GLY A 314 -11.03 -27.62 8.60
N ASN A 315 -11.93 -27.18 9.49
CA ASN A 315 -12.09 -25.79 9.89
C ASN A 315 -11.44 -25.47 11.25
N LEU A 316 -10.96 -24.24 11.40
CA LEU A 316 -10.46 -23.71 12.68
C LEU A 316 -11.49 -22.72 13.24
N LEU A 317 -12.31 -23.21 14.16
CA LEU A 317 -13.41 -22.50 14.82
C LEU A 317 -13.10 -22.18 16.30
N GLY A 318 -12.16 -22.93 16.89
CA GLY A 318 -11.79 -22.86 18.31
C GLY A 318 -11.21 -21.52 18.73
N GLN A 319 -11.39 -21.17 20.00
CA GLN A 319 -11.06 -19.85 20.55
C GLN A 319 -10.08 -19.94 21.72
N ARG A 320 -9.29 -18.88 21.97
CA ARG A 320 -8.40 -18.72 23.15
C ARG A 320 -7.40 -19.87 23.35
N ASN A 321 -7.11 -20.67 22.33
CA ASN A 321 -6.13 -21.74 22.42
C ASN A 321 -4.70 -21.14 22.39
N ILE A 322 -3.74 -21.78 23.06
CA ILE A 322 -2.33 -21.35 23.11
C ILE A 322 -1.43 -22.51 22.65
N GLY A 323 -0.82 -22.37 21.47
CA GLY A 323 0.14 -23.32 20.89
C GLY A 323 1.55 -22.76 20.89
N MET A 324 2.53 -23.52 21.40
CA MET A 324 3.94 -23.09 21.39
C MET A 324 4.91 -24.26 21.16
N GLY A 325 5.68 -24.22 20.07
CA GLY A 325 6.71 -25.22 19.76
C GLY A 325 6.69 -25.69 18.30
N ASN A 326 6.52 -27.00 18.07
CA ASN A 326 6.51 -27.57 16.73
C ASN A 326 5.40 -28.62 16.57
N ASN A 327 4.68 -28.63 15.43
CA ASN A 327 3.56 -29.56 15.16
C ASN A 327 2.44 -29.55 16.22
N VAL A 328 2.32 -28.47 17.02
CA VAL A 328 1.29 -28.33 18.05
C VAL A 328 -0.07 -28.06 17.41
N PHE A 329 -1.11 -28.75 17.88
CA PHE A 329 -2.46 -28.67 17.27
C PHE A 329 -2.47 -28.97 15.76
N ARG A 330 -1.63 -29.91 15.32
CA ARG A 330 -1.65 -30.42 13.94
C ARG A 330 -2.71 -31.52 13.81
N LEU A 331 -3.59 -31.38 12.82
CA LEU A 331 -4.69 -32.30 12.51
C LEU A 331 -4.48 -32.93 11.12
N SER A 332 -4.33 -34.25 11.04
CA SER A 332 -4.30 -34.95 9.74
C SER A 332 -5.69 -35.04 9.09
N SER A 333 -6.76 -35.01 9.87
CA SER A 333 -8.13 -34.80 9.43
C SER A 333 -8.96 -34.14 10.54
N GLY A 334 -10.20 -33.75 10.26
CA GLY A 334 -11.10 -33.13 11.24
C GLY A 334 -10.90 -31.63 11.45
N ASN A 335 -11.68 -31.09 12.38
CA ASN A 335 -11.80 -29.68 12.73
C ASN A 335 -11.19 -29.39 14.10
N PHE A 336 -10.80 -28.14 14.31
CA PHE A 336 -10.47 -27.65 15.64
C PHE A 336 -11.53 -26.64 16.07
N SER A 337 -12.52 -27.11 16.84
CA SER A 337 -13.61 -26.32 17.42
C SER A 337 -13.48 -26.13 18.94
N GLY A 338 -12.66 -26.94 19.60
CA GLY A 338 -12.32 -26.82 21.01
C GLY A 338 -11.66 -25.49 21.34
N SER A 339 -11.95 -24.97 22.52
CA SER A 339 -11.47 -23.67 23.00
C SER A 339 -10.67 -23.78 24.30
N ASP A 340 -9.88 -22.74 24.61
CA ASP A 340 -9.12 -22.60 25.85
C ASP A 340 -8.07 -23.72 26.09
N ASN A 341 -7.65 -24.44 25.03
CA ASN A 341 -6.65 -25.50 25.13
C ASN A 341 -5.21 -24.94 25.06
N ILE A 342 -4.28 -25.55 25.79
CA ILE A 342 -2.87 -25.14 25.87
C ILE A 342 -1.96 -26.29 25.43
N GLY A 343 -1.33 -26.16 24.26
CA GLY A 343 -0.34 -27.09 23.74
C GLY A 343 1.06 -26.48 23.75
N ILE A 344 2.02 -27.09 24.45
CA ILE A 344 3.41 -26.59 24.52
C ILE A 344 4.40 -27.74 24.31
N GLY A 345 5.25 -27.68 23.27
CA GLY A 345 6.28 -28.69 22.99
C GLY A 345 6.35 -29.09 21.51
N SER A 346 6.95 -30.25 21.23
CA SER A 346 6.90 -30.88 19.90
C SER A 346 5.73 -31.87 19.84
N SER A 347 4.88 -31.80 18.82
CA SER A 347 3.70 -32.67 18.63
C SER A 347 2.71 -32.69 19.82
N ALA A 348 2.75 -31.67 20.69
CA ALA A 348 1.80 -31.50 21.78
C ALA A 348 0.39 -31.28 21.21
N MET A 349 -0.60 -32.06 21.65
CA MET A 349 -1.97 -32.02 21.12
C MET A 349 -2.06 -32.18 19.58
N GLN A 350 -1.11 -32.91 18.97
CA GLN A 350 -1.21 -33.36 17.57
C GLN A 350 -2.20 -34.54 17.50
N VAL A 351 -3.17 -34.50 16.59
CA VAL A 351 -4.20 -35.53 16.49
C VAL A 351 -4.51 -35.97 15.07
N SER A 352 -5.20 -37.11 14.92
CA SER A 352 -5.66 -37.59 13.61
C SER A 352 -7.06 -37.13 13.18
N GLY A 353 -7.92 -36.76 14.12
CA GLY A 353 -9.30 -36.29 13.91
C GLY A 353 -9.61 -34.96 14.62
N ASP A 354 -10.85 -34.76 15.06
CA ASP A 354 -11.26 -33.47 15.65
C ASP A 354 -10.57 -33.16 17.00
N ILE A 355 -10.34 -31.86 17.24
CA ILE A 355 -10.18 -31.28 18.58
C ILE A 355 -11.45 -30.47 18.87
N ALA A 356 -12.42 -31.09 19.54
CA ALA A 356 -13.68 -30.49 19.95
C ALA A 356 -13.75 -30.20 21.47
N GLY A 357 -12.89 -30.86 22.25
CA GLY A 357 -12.77 -30.68 23.69
C GLY A 357 -12.12 -29.35 24.09
N ASN A 358 -12.46 -28.86 25.28
CA ASN A 358 -12.09 -27.54 25.78
C ASN A 358 -11.22 -27.63 27.05
N TYR A 359 -10.45 -26.58 27.33
CA TYR A 359 -9.64 -26.45 28.56
C TYR A 359 -8.60 -27.57 28.78
N ASN A 360 -8.15 -28.26 27.72
CA ASN A 360 -7.14 -29.32 27.83
C ASN A 360 -5.72 -28.74 27.77
N ILE A 361 -4.79 -29.32 28.52
CA ILE A 361 -3.41 -28.84 28.67
C ILE A 361 -2.43 -29.98 28.33
N GLY A 362 -1.73 -29.86 27.19
CA GLY A 362 -0.69 -30.79 26.75
C GLY A 362 0.69 -30.12 26.75
N ILE A 363 1.54 -30.40 27.74
CA ILE A 363 2.86 -29.77 27.88
C ILE A 363 3.97 -30.83 27.85
N GLY A 364 4.81 -30.82 26.82
CA GLY A 364 5.89 -31.78 26.58
C GLY A 364 5.77 -32.46 25.22
N THR A 365 6.84 -33.15 24.80
CA THR A 365 6.88 -33.81 23.49
C THR A 365 5.81 -34.91 23.40
N SER A 366 4.89 -34.78 22.44
CA SER A 366 3.76 -35.69 22.23
C SER A 366 2.87 -35.90 23.46
N ALA A 367 2.81 -34.93 24.38
CA ALA A 367 2.14 -35.04 25.69
C ALA A 367 0.65 -35.43 25.62
N MET A 368 -0.02 -35.13 24.50
CA MET A 368 -1.39 -35.53 24.18
C MET A 368 -1.51 -35.86 22.67
N GLN A 369 -0.60 -36.68 22.14
CA GLN A 369 -0.67 -37.09 20.73
C GLN A 369 -1.66 -38.26 20.58
N VAL A 370 -2.85 -38.04 20.00
CA VAL A 370 -3.99 -38.97 20.14
C VAL A 370 -4.91 -39.05 18.91
N GLY A 371 -5.84 -40.01 18.89
CA GLY A 371 -6.81 -40.18 17.80
C GLY A 371 -7.66 -38.92 17.52
N GLY A 372 -8.09 -38.25 18.58
CA GLY A 372 -8.86 -37.00 18.61
C GLY A 372 -9.11 -36.57 20.06
N ILE A 373 -9.61 -35.36 20.30
CA ILE A 373 -9.88 -34.83 21.66
C ILE A 373 -11.30 -34.28 21.69
N ALA A 374 -12.21 -35.02 22.33
CA ALA A 374 -13.60 -34.61 22.58
C ALA A 374 -13.86 -34.28 24.06
N GLY A 375 -13.06 -34.86 24.95
CA GLY A 375 -13.10 -34.60 26.39
C GLY A 375 -12.49 -33.25 26.79
N ASN A 376 -12.86 -32.77 27.97
CA ASN A 376 -12.55 -31.43 28.48
C ASN A 376 -11.72 -31.50 29.76
N TYR A 377 -10.98 -30.43 30.07
CA TYR A 377 -10.19 -30.28 31.32
C TYR A 377 -9.11 -31.36 31.54
N ASN A 378 -8.62 -32.02 30.50
CA ASN A 378 -7.58 -33.05 30.62
C ASN A 378 -6.17 -32.43 30.63
N ILE A 379 -5.28 -32.92 31.48
CA ILE A 379 -3.93 -32.39 31.69
C ILE A 379 -2.88 -33.49 31.46
N GLY A 380 -2.17 -33.44 30.33
CA GLY A 380 -1.02 -34.28 30.03
C GLY A 380 0.28 -33.47 30.11
N ILE A 381 1.17 -33.77 31.07
CA ILE A 381 2.46 -33.08 31.21
C ILE A 381 3.61 -34.08 31.23
N GLY A 382 4.57 -33.90 30.32
CA GLY A 382 5.71 -34.78 30.10
C GLY A 382 5.67 -35.46 28.72
N ASN A 383 6.68 -36.29 28.43
CA ASN A 383 6.80 -36.90 27.10
C ASN A 383 5.86 -38.11 26.98
N LEU A 384 4.98 -38.09 25.96
CA LEU A 384 3.96 -39.13 25.73
C LEU A 384 3.03 -39.36 26.95
N ALA A 385 2.82 -38.33 27.78
CA ALA A 385 2.11 -38.46 29.07
C ALA A 385 0.67 -39.01 28.92
N MET A 386 -0.08 -38.54 27.93
CA MET A 386 -1.48 -38.93 27.67
C MET A 386 -1.67 -39.35 26.21
N ASN A 387 -0.96 -40.39 25.77
CA ASN A 387 -1.02 -40.92 24.39
C ASN A 387 -2.10 -42.01 24.26
N ALA A 388 -3.37 -41.61 24.39
CA ALA A 388 -4.50 -42.48 24.09
C ALA A 388 -4.72 -42.57 22.57
N LEU A 389 -4.22 -43.62 21.91
CA LEU A 389 -4.33 -43.80 20.45
C LEU A 389 -5.79 -43.73 19.93
N GLY A 390 -6.76 -44.22 20.72
CA GLY A 390 -8.20 -44.14 20.40
C GLY A 390 -8.84 -42.76 20.56
N GLY A 391 -8.09 -41.76 21.05
CA GLY A 391 -8.59 -40.43 21.38
C GLY A 391 -8.99 -40.26 22.85
N ILE A 392 -9.19 -39.01 23.25
CA ILE A 392 -9.53 -38.61 24.63
C ILE A 392 -11.00 -38.14 24.63
N ALA A 393 -11.90 -39.01 25.08
CA ALA A 393 -13.32 -38.71 25.29
C ALA A 393 -13.67 -38.42 26.76
N GLY A 394 -12.85 -38.90 27.70
CA GLY A 394 -13.01 -38.63 29.14
C GLY A 394 -12.70 -37.18 29.50
N ASN A 395 -13.27 -36.70 30.61
CA ASN A 395 -13.04 -35.34 31.13
C ASN A 395 -12.21 -35.40 32.43
N HIS A 396 -11.47 -34.34 32.74
CA HIS A 396 -10.70 -34.15 33.99
C HIS A 396 -9.60 -35.21 34.26
N ASN A 397 -9.07 -35.88 33.23
CA ASN A 397 -7.95 -36.81 33.40
C ASN A 397 -6.64 -36.05 33.62
N ILE A 398 -5.75 -36.58 34.46
CA ILE A 398 -4.43 -35.98 34.74
C ILE A 398 -3.36 -37.06 34.58
N ALA A 399 -2.37 -36.81 33.72
CA ALA A 399 -1.24 -37.69 33.47
C ALA A 399 0.07 -36.88 33.50
N LEU A 400 0.98 -37.22 34.42
CA LEU A 400 2.19 -36.44 34.71
C LEU A 400 3.43 -37.36 34.67
N GLY A 401 4.25 -37.28 33.63
CA GLY A 401 5.50 -38.04 33.51
C GLY A 401 5.83 -38.48 32.09
N TYR A 402 6.63 -39.54 31.98
CA TYR A 402 6.99 -40.20 30.73
C TYR A 402 6.07 -41.41 30.50
N GLN A 403 5.41 -41.50 29.35
CA GLN A 403 4.54 -42.63 28.93
C GLN A 403 3.53 -43.08 30.01
N THR A 404 2.90 -42.13 30.72
CA THR A 404 2.07 -42.44 31.90
C THR A 404 0.67 -42.97 31.59
N MET A 405 0.10 -42.66 30.42
CA MET A 405 -1.08 -43.32 29.87
C MET A 405 -0.84 -43.59 28.37
N TYR A 406 -0.88 -44.87 28.00
CA TYR A 406 -0.59 -45.43 26.68
C TYR A 406 -1.57 -46.58 26.40
#